data_AF-A0A538J282-F1
#
_entry.id   AF-A0A538J282-F1
#
_cell.length_a   1.000
_cell.length_b   1.000
_cell.length_c   1.000
_cell.angle_alpha   90.00
_cell.angle_beta   90.00
_cell.angle_gamma   90.00
#
_symmetry.space_group_name_H-M   'P 1'
#
loop_
_entity.id
_entity.type
_entity.pdbx_description
1 polymer ?
#
loop_
_entity_poly.entity_id
_entity_poly.type
_entity_poly.pdbx_seq_one_letter_code
_entity_poly.pdbx_strand_id
1 'polypeptide(L)'
;MASNRLNWIKLLTAFAAFAVIASTATAGGAKTGGARVAVAKSSLGRILVDSKGITLYDFVEDKGTRSTCYDACASLWPPLITAGKPIAGPGVRASLLGTTKRTDGELEVTYNRHPLY
;
A
#
# COMPACT_ATOMS: atom_id res chain seq x y z
N MET A 1 55.07 -27.70 41.82
CA MET A 1 55.86 -28.75 41.14
C MET A 1 55.09 -29.24 39.94
N ALA A 2 55.79 -29.41 38.83
CA ALA A 2 55.41 -30.11 37.59
C ALA A 2 54.24 -29.55 36.76
N SER A 3 54.63 -28.62 35.90
CA SER A 3 54.31 -28.56 34.46
C SER A 3 53.97 -29.92 33.84
N ASN A 4 53.00 -29.96 32.91
CA ASN A 4 53.20 -30.74 31.68
C ASN A 4 52.38 -30.18 30.51
N ARG A 5 53.10 -29.98 29.41
CA ARG A 5 52.59 -29.45 28.14
C ARG A 5 52.39 -30.57 27.11
N LEU A 6 51.66 -30.20 26.05
CA LEU A 6 51.84 -30.52 24.62
C LEU A 6 50.70 -31.27 23.89
N ASN A 7 50.25 -30.59 22.83
CA ASN A 7 49.99 -31.02 21.45
C ASN A 7 49.12 -32.23 21.15
N TRP A 8 48.11 -32.00 20.29
CA TRP A 8 48.09 -32.54 18.91
C TRP A 8 46.74 -32.26 18.20
N ILE A 9 46.83 -31.60 17.04
CA ILE A 9 46.13 -31.87 15.77
C ILE A 9 44.78 -32.61 15.93
N LYS A 10 43.64 -32.01 15.56
CA LYS A 10 43.07 -32.19 14.21
C LYS A 10 42.06 -31.09 13.88
N LEU A 11 42.32 -30.44 12.74
CA LEU A 11 41.33 -29.77 11.93
C LEU A 11 40.09 -30.65 11.75
N LEU A 12 38.92 -30.11 12.05
CA LEU A 12 37.70 -30.39 11.31
C LEU A 12 37.02 -29.05 11.06
N THR A 13 37.31 -28.50 9.89
CA THR A 13 36.54 -27.44 9.25
C THR A 13 35.09 -27.90 9.12
N ALA A 14 34.24 -27.49 10.07
CA ALA A 14 32.81 -27.57 9.88
C ALA A 14 32.41 -26.44 8.92
N PHE A 15 32.36 -26.73 7.62
CA PHE A 15 31.62 -25.90 6.67
C PHE A 15 30.12 -26.06 7.01
N ALA A 16 29.62 -25.18 7.88
CA ALA A 16 28.19 -25.01 8.04
C ALA A 16 27.64 -24.51 6.71
N ALA A 17 26.95 -25.38 5.98
CA ALA A 17 26.20 -25.00 4.79
C ALA A 17 25.06 -24.06 5.25
N PHE A 18 25.30 -22.75 5.13
CA PHE A 18 24.29 -21.74 5.35
C PHE A 18 23.31 -21.82 4.16
N ALA A 19 22.20 -22.52 4.35
CA ALA A 19 21.14 -22.57 3.36
C ALA A 19 20.58 -21.16 3.16
N VAL A 20 20.88 -20.54 2.02
CA VAL A 20 20.28 -19.27 1.61
C VAL A 20 18.81 -19.56 1.29
N ILE A 21 17.91 -19.27 2.22
CA ILE A 21 16.47 -19.25 1.96
C ILE A 21 16.21 -18.01 1.11
N ALA A 22 16.16 -18.20 -0.21
CA ALA A 22 15.71 -17.16 -1.13
C ALA A 22 14.22 -16.89 -0.85
N SER A 23 13.93 -15.80 -0.14
CA SER A 23 12.57 -15.29 0.00
C SER A 23 12.10 -14.82 -1.38
N THR A 24 11.24 -15.61 -2.03
CA THR A 24 10.51 -15.16 -3.20
C THR A 24 9.53 -14.08 -2.77
N ALA A 25 9.91 -12.82 -2.99
CA ALA A 25 8.97 -11.71 -2.91
C ALA A 25 7.87 -11.95 -3.95
N THR A 26 6.68 -12.35 -3.50
CA THR A 26 5.49 -12.37 -4.33
C THR A 26 5.16 -10.93 -4.69
N ALA A 27 5.58 -10.50 -5.88
CA ALA A 27 5.12 -9.26 -6.48
C ALA A 27 3.58 -9.30 -6.51
N GLY A 28 2.94 -8.41 -5.75
CA GLY A 28 1.49 -8.29 -5.70
C GLY A 28 0.93 -8.14 -7.11
N GLY A 29 0.05 -9.06 -7.51
CA GLY A 29 -0.53 -9.06 -8.85
C GLY A 29 -1.11 -7.70 -9.19
N ALA A 30 -0.72 -7.16 -10.35
CA ALA A 30 -1.21 -5.87 -10.84
C ALA A 30 -2.75 -5.88 -10.85
N LYS A 31 -3.35 -4.91 -10.15
CA LYS A 31 -4.81 -4.68 -10.20
C LYS A 31 -5.17 -4.37 -11.65
N THR A 32 -5.90 -5.23 -12.35
CA THR A 32 -6.21 -5.05 -13.78
C THR A 32 -7.51 -4.30 -14.06
N GLY A 33 -7.94 -3.41 -13.15
CA GLY A 33 -9.21 -2.70 -13.30
C GLY A 33 -9.28 -1.38 -12.55
N GLY A 34 -10.32 -0.60 -12.86
CA GLY A 34 -10.62 0.65 -12.17
C GLY A 34 -11.12 0.41 -10.75
N ALA A 35 -10.63 1.19 -9.78
CA ALA A 35 -11.17 1.19 -8.43
C ALA A 35 -12.64 1.64 -8.44
N ARG A 36 -13.49 0.96 -7.67
CA ARG A 36 -14.91 1.29 -7.54
C ARG A 36 -15.15 2.09 -6.27
N VAL A 37 -15.90 3.19 -6.41
CA VAL A 37 -16.36 4.03 -5.30
C VAL A 37 -17.89 3.98 -5.26
N ALA A 38 -18.50 3.80 -4.10
CA ALA A 38 -19.95 3.79 -3.89
C ALA A 38 -20.35 4.72 -2.73
N VAL A 39 -21.63 5.08 -2.63
CA VAL A 39 -22.18 5.73 -1.44
C VAL A 39 -22.78 4.69 -0.50
N ALA A 40 -22.41 4.75 0.77
CA ALA A 40 -23.04 4.00 1.85
C ALA A 40 -23.77 4.93 2.82
N LYS A 41 -24.76 4.39 3.54
CA LYS A 41 -25.39 5.09 4.68
C LYS A 41 -24.65 4.72 5.96
N SER A 42 -24.41 5.70 6.80
CA SER A 42 -23.81 5.56 8.13
C SER A 42 -24.57 6.44 9.14
N SER A 43 -24.26 6.31 10.43
CA SER A 43 -24.76 7.23 11.47
C SER A 43 -24.32 8.68 11.26
N LEU A 44 -23.23 8.91 10.51
CA LEU A 44 -22.72 10.23 10.13
C LEU A 44 -23.38 10.78 8.85
N GLY A 45 -24.32 10.03 8.26
CA GLY A 45 -24.95 10.34 6.98
C GLY A 45 -24.37 9.54 5.83
N ARG A 46 -24.37 10.12 4.63
CA ARG A 46 -23.88 9.47 3.41
C ARG A 46 -22.36 9.61 3.32
N ILE A 47 -21.68 8.50 3.13
CA ILE A 47 -20.21 8.42 3.03
C ILE A 47 -19.80 7.72 1.73
N LEU A 48 -18.57 7.96 1.29
CA LEU A 48 -17.97 7.21 0.20
C LEU A 48 -17.30 5.95 0.75
N VAL A 49 -17.43 4.84 0.01
CA VAL A 49 -16.78 3.57 0.34
C VAL A 49 -16.17 2.93 -0.89
N ASP A 50 -15.15 2.09 -0.69
CA ASP A 50 -14.56 1.25 -1.73
C ASP A 50 -15.43 0.01 -2.03
N SER A 51 -14.93 -0.90 -2.89
CA SER A 51 -15.63 -2.14 -3.23
C SER A 51 -15.75 -3.14 -2.08
N LYS A 52 -15.01 -2.95 -0.99
CA LYS A 52 -15.05 -3.77 0.23
C LYS A 52 -15.91 -3.14 1.33
N GLY A 53 -16.46 -1.94 1.10
CA GLY A 53 -17.21 -1.20 2.10
C GLY A 53 -16.35 -0.43 3.09
N ILE A 54 -15.04 -0.29 2.84
CA ILE A 54 -14.15 0.54 3.65
C ILE A 54 -14.42 2.00 3.33
N THR A 55 -14.54 2.82 4.37
CA THR A 55 -14.80 4.26 4.23
C THR A 55 -13.59 4.96 3.61
N LEU A 56 -13.86 5.84 2.66
CA LEU A 56 -12.87 6.66 1.98
C LEU A 56 -12.87 8.07 2.55
N TYR A 57 -11.68 8.62 2.74
CA TYR A 57 -11.45 9.93 3.34
C TYR A 57 -10.73 10.86 2.37
N ASP A 58 -10.93 12.16 2.55
CA ASP A 58 -10.05 13.20 2.02
C ASP A 58 -9.00 13.59 3.06
N PHE A 59 -7.85 14.10 2.60
CA PHE A 59 -6.81 14.60 3.48
C PHE A 59 -6.77 16.13 3.46
N VAL A 60 -6.94 16.76 4.61
CA VAL A 60 -7.12 18.23 4.73
C VAL A 60 -5.94 19.05 4.20
N GLU A 61 -4.74 18.48 4.24
CA GLU A 61 -3.53 19.13 3.74
C GLU A 61 -3.42 19.10 2.21
N ASP A 62 -4.15 18.19 1.55
CA ASP A 62 -4.19 18.14 0.09
C ASP A 62 -4.92 19.36 -0.49
N LYS A 63 -4.30 19.96 -1.52
CA LYS A 63 -4.85 21.13 -2.22
C LYS A 63 -5.17 20.77 -3.66
N GLY A 64 -6.44 20.88 -4.01
CA GLY A 64 -6.94 20.37 -5.29
C GLY A 64 -6.61 18.89 -5.42
N THR A 65 -6.15 18.47 -6.61
CA THR A 65 -5.88 17.07 -6.92
C THR A 65 -4.49 16.60 -6.48
N ARG A 66 -3.72 17.40 -5.73
CA ARG A 66 -2.36 17.05 -5.36
C ARG A 66 -2.34 16.37 -3.99
N SER A 67 -1.99 15.09 -3.98
CA SER A 67 -1.66 14.38 -2.74
C SER A 67 -0.35 14.89 -2.16
N THR A 68 -0.35 15.12 -0.85
CA THR A 68 0.79 15.47 0.02
C THR A 68 1.12 14.33 0.99
N CYS A 69 0.29 13.29 1.06
CA CYS A 69 0.45 12.15 1.96
C CYS A 69 1.29 11.04 1.30
N TYR A 70 2.51 10.88 1.79
CA TYR A 70 3.48 9.87 1.35
C TYR A 70 4.15 9.22 2.56
N ASP A 71 4.92 8.15 2.33
CA ASP A 71 5.73 7.45 3.34
C ASP A 71 4.89 7.02 4.56
N ALA A 72 5.28 7.45 5.76
CA ALA A 72 4.57 7.14 6.99
C ALA A 72 3.10 7.61 6.96
N CYS A 73 2.81 8.73 6.27
CA CYS A 73 1.43 9.18 6.10
C CYS A 73 0.63 8.16 5.29
N ALA A 74 1.15 7.71 4.14
CA ALA A 74 0.49 6.73 3.27
C ALA A 74 0.38 5.34 3.90
N SER A 75 1.13 5.06 4.97
CA SER A 75 0.98 3.84 5.76
C SER A 75 -0.24 3.89 6.69
N LEU A 76 -0.62 5.09 7.14
CA LEU A 76 -1.76 5.32 8.03
C LEU A 76 -3.04 5.64 7.25
N TRP A 77 -2.88 6.38 6.15
CA TRP A 77 -3.93 6.76 5.21
C TRP A 77 -3.53 6.25 3.82
N PRO A 78 -3.74 4.95 3.53
CA PRO A 78 -3.36 4.41 2.23
C PRO A 78 -4.17 5.05 1.11
N PRO A 79 -3.55 5.50 0.01
CA PRO A 79 -4.28 6.08 -1.10
C PRO A 79 -5.12 5.03 -1.82
N LEU A 80 -6.30 5.41 -2.32
CA LEU A 80 -7.11 4.57 -3.18
C LEU A 80 -6.50 4.52 -4.60
N ILE A 81 -5.63 3.54 -4.82
CA ILE A 81 -4.96 3.33 -6.11
C ILE A 81 -5.86 2.63 -7.12
N THR A 82 -5.77 3.07 -8.37
CA THR A 82 -6.50 2.52 -9.51
C THR A 82 -5.58 2.28 -10.70
N ALA A 83 -5.78 1.17 -11.42
CA ALA A 83 -5.04 0.92 -12.66
C ALA A 83 -5.77 1.42 -13.92
N GLY A 84 -7.05 1.75 -13.79
CA GLY A 84 -7.89 2.24 -14.88
C GLY A 84 -8.82 3.35 -14.44
N LYS A 85 -9.76 3.72 -15.33
CA LYS A 85 -10.78 4.72 -15.03
C LYS A 85 -11.59 4.29 -13.80
N PRO A 86 -11.72 5.13 -12.75
CA PRO A 86 -12.53 4.81 -11.59
C PRO A 86 -13.99 4.54 -11.97
N ILE A 87 -14.63 3.63 -11.25
CA ILE A 87 -15.97 3.15 -11.55
C ILE A 87 -16.94 3.73 -10.51
N ALA A 88 -17.93 4.50 -10.98
CA ALA A 88 -19.02 4.95 -10.12
C ALA A 88 -19.93 3.77 -9.74
N GLY A 89 -20.08 3.56 -8.43
CA GLY A 89 -21.09 2.71 -7.82
C GLY A 89 -22.37 3.48 -7.50
N PRO A 90 -23.34 2.80 -6.88
CA PRO A 90 -24.61 3.39 -6.49
C PRO A 90 -24.43 4.69 -5.71
N GLY A 91 -25.22 5.72 -6.05
CA GLY A 91 -25.22 7.03 -5.38
C GLY A 91 -24.04 7.95 -5.70
N VAL A 92 -23.00 7.46 -6.37
CA VAL A 92 -21.81 8.26 -6.73
C VAL A 92 -22.06 9.02 -8.03
N ARG A 93 -21.84 10.33 -8.00
CA ARG A 93 -21.83 11.17 -9.21
C ARG A 93 -20.56 10.88 -10.02
N ALA A 94 -20.70 10.21 -11.17
CA ALA A 94 -19.57 9.85 -12.01
C ALA A 94 -18.76 11.06 -12.52
N SER A 95 -19.40 12.22 -12.70
CA SER A 95 -18.73 13.47 -13.13
C SER A 95 -17.77 14.05 -12.09
N LEU A 96 -17.88 13.61 -10.82
CA LEU A 96 -16.98 14.02 -9.75
C LEU A 96 -15.81 13.06 -9.58
N LEU A 97 -15.87 11.86 -10.16
CA LEU A 97 -14.74 10.93 -10.14
C LEU A 97 -13.67 11.37 -11.14
N GLY A 98 -12.44 11.36 -10.68
CA GLY A 98 -11.27 11.59 -11.51
C GLY A 98 -10.08 10.79 -11.00
N THR A 99 -8.91 11.09 -11.52
CA THR A 99 -7.65 10.55 -11.02
C THR A 99 -6.59 11.63 -10.92
N THR A 100 -5.58 11.38 -10.11
CA THR A 100 -4.36 12.18 -10.05
C THR A 100 -3.15 11.27 -10.11
N LYS A 101 -2.10 11.72 -10.80
CA LYS A 101 -0.83 11.00 -10.83
C LYS A 101 -0.01 11.43 -9.62
N ARG A 102 0.30 10.47 -8.76
CA ARG A 102 1.15 10.67 -7.58
C ARG A 102 2.62 10.75 -7.98
N THR A 103 3.46 11.31 -7.11
CA THR A 103 4.91 11.45 -7.37
C THR A 103 5.67 10.13 -7.31
N ASP A 104 5.13 9.13 -6.62
CA ASP A 104 5.60 7.73 -6.60
C ASP A 104 5.25 6.95 -7.88
N GLY A 105 4.53 7.57 -8.81
CA GLY A 105 4.16 6.99 -10.09
C GLY A 105 2.80 6.27 -10.10
N GLU A 106 2.18 6.10 -8.94
CA GLU A 106 0.85 5.49 -8.85
C GLU A 106 -0.25 6.45 -9.33
N LEU A 107 -1.41 5.88 -9.68
CA LEU A 107 -2.58 6.64 -10.08
C LEU A 107 -3.65 6.51 -8.99
N GLU A 108 -4.00 7.63 -8.39
CA GLU A 108 -4.90 7.71 -7.25
C GLU A 108 -6.27 8.22 -7.69
N VAL A 109 -7.32 7.69 -7.09
CA VAL A 109 -8.69 8.14 -7.33
C VAL A 109 -8.91 9.50 -6.68
N THR A 110 -9.62 10.39 -7.37
CA THR A 110 -10.13 11.63 -6.78
C THR A 110 -11.65 11.68 -6.81
N TYR A 111 -12.26 12.36 -5.84
CA TYR A 111 -13.67 12.74 -5.87
C TYR A 111 -13.83 14.24 -5.67
N ASN A 112 -14.55 14.91 -6.57
CA ASN A 112 -14.72 16.35 -6.57
C ASN A 112 -13.37 17.10 -6.48
N ARG A 113 -12.36 16.58 -7.18
CA ARG A 113 -10.97 17.08 -7.17
C ARG A 113 -10.17 16.86 -5.89
N HIS A 114 -10.62 16.04 -4.94
CA HIS A 114 -9.86 15.66 -3.74
C HIS A 114 -9.33 14.23 -3.87
N PRO A 115 -8.04 13.95 -3.56
CA PRO A 115 -7.53 12.59 -3.45
C PRO A 115 -8.29 11.79 -2.37
N LEU A 116 -8.48 10.50 -2.63
CA LEU A 116 -9.20 9.58 -1.73
C LEU A 116 -8.24 8.57 -1.11
N TYR A 117 -8.36 8.39 0.20
CA TYR A 117 -7.62 7.44 1.02
C TYR A 117 -8.58 6.42 1.64
#